data_AF-A0A7V8XYN9-F1
#
_entry.id   AF-A0A7V8XYN9-F1
#
_cell.length_a   1.000
_cell.length_b   1.000
_cell.length_c   1.000
_cell.angle_alpha   90.00
_cell.angle_beta   90.00
_cell.angle_gamma   90.00
#
_symmetry.space_group_name_H-M   'P 1'
#
loop_
_entity.id
_entity.type
_entity.pdbx_description
1 polymer ?
#
loop_
_entity_poly.entity_id
_entity_poly.type
_entity_poly.pdbx_seq_one_letter_code
_entity_poly.pdbx_strand_id
1 'polypeptide(L)'
;MFAARQNRVRVIQEIERTIQQFRTRTELWPLRAPSAPVSLDELAARTLESRQFDLLTLRSRTLLWLQWNTGDTWELWVLALPSGKKLYCDTGGGETRMLATGRRDSEIETDRFFLELLSESAGEHFGIEMAGGPPSLVRSPIEDRPLVVDFFVNLFEVMDMEEEIRELIGYRHDDFRADVELWLDRTGFKAANAMR
;
A
#
# COMPACT_ATOMS: atom_id res chain seq x y z
N MET A 1 4.12 1.40 30.77
CA MET A 1 2.88 1.75 30.05
C MET A 1 2.81 3.24 29.67
N PHE A 2 3.07 4.18 30.60
CA PHE A 2 3.03 5.63 30.32
C PHE A 2 4.07 6.12 29.29
N ALA A 3 5.32 5.67 29.38
CA ALA A 3 6.38 6.06 28.44
C ALA A 3 6.08 5.62 26.99
N ALA A 4 5.56 4.41 26.79
CA ALA A 4 5.17 3.92 25.48
C ALA A 4 4.02 4.74 24.86
N ARG A 5 3.02 5.11 25.68
CA ARG A 5 1.93 6.00 25.26
C ARG A 5 2.43 7.40 24.89
N GLN A 6 3.35 7.96 25.68
CA GLN A 6 3.96 9.26 25.38
C GLN A 6 4.79 9.23 24.10
N ASN A 7 5.59 8.18 23.88
CA ASN A 7 6.36 8.00 22.64
C ASN A 7 5.43 7.92 21.42
N ARG A 8 4.35 7.13 21.52
CA ARG A 8 3.34 7.04 20.45
C ARG A 8 2.75 8.42 20.11
N VAL A 9 2.39 9.21 21.12
CA VAL A 9 1.84 10.56 20.91
C VAL A 9 2.86 11.47 20.23
N ARG A 10 4.13 11.47 20.67
CA ARG A 10 5.21 12.27 20.06
C ARG A 10 5.41 11.90 18.59
N VAL A 11 5.48 10.61 18.27
CA VAL A 11 5.64 10.14 16.88
C VAL A 11 4.45 10.54 16.02
N ILE A 12 3.22 10.36 16.51
CA ILE A 12 2.01 10.78 15.77
C ILE A 12 2.01 12.29 15.52
N GLN A 13 2.39 13.11 16.50
CA GLN A 13 2.48 14.56 16.33
C GLN A 13 3.52 14.96 15.28
N GLU A 14 4.66 14.28 15.24
CA GLU A 14 5.68 14.53 14.22
C GLU A 14 5.23 14.10 12.82
N ILE A 15 4.55 12.95 12.72
CA ILE A 15 3.90 12.51 11.48
C ILE A 15 2.92 13.58 11.00
N GLU A 16 2.03 14.05 11.88
CA GLU A 16 1.04 15.08 11.51
C GLU A 16 1.71 16.37 11.02
N ARG A 17 2.81 16.79 11.65
CA ARG A 17 3.58 17.96 11.19
C ARG A 17 4.20 17.70 9.81
N THR A 18 4.77 16.52 9.60
CA THR A 18 5.46 16.15 8.36
C THR A 18 4.50 16.09 7.18
N ILE A 19 3.31 15.50 7.35
CA ILE A 19 2.35 15.38 6.25
C ILE A 19 1.72 16.73 5.83
N GLN A 20 1.88 17.80 6.62
CA GLN A 20 1.48 19.16 6.18
C GLN A 20 2.38 19.68 5.05
N GLN A 21 3.58 19.13 4.89
CA GLN A 21 4.50 19.46 3.81
C GLN A 21 4.19 18.69 2.51
N PHE A 22 3.33 17.66 2.57
CA PHE A 22 2.94 16.90 1.40
C PHE A 22 2.17 17.81 0.44
N ARG A 23 2.52 17.73 -0.84
CA ARG A 23 2.01 18.65 -1.86
C ARG A 23 0.82 18.02 -2.56
N THR A 24 -0.17 18.85 -2.87
CA THR A 24 -1.18 18.50 -3.86
C THR A 24 -0.53 18.58 -5.23
N ARG A 25 -0.72 17.54 -6.03
CA ARG A 25 -0.44 17.56 -7.47
C ARG A 25 -1.76 17.29 -8.20
N THR A 26 -1.94 17.87 -9.38
CA THR A 26 -3.22 17.83 -10.09
C THR A 26 -3.63 16.39 -10.39
N GLU A 27 -2.68 15.58 -10.80
CA GLU A 27 -2.84 14.16 -11.12
C GLU A 27 -3.14 13.29 -9.89
N LEU A 28 -2.81 13.76 -8.67
CA LEU A 28 -3.03 13.00 -7.43
C LEU A 28 -4.24 13.49 -6.63
N TRP A 29 -4.93 14.54 -7.05
CA TRP A 29 -6.03 15.08 -6.25
C TRP A 29 -7.14 14.03 -6.09
N PRO A 30 -7.67 13.80 -4.86
CA PRO A 30 -7.55 14.61 -3.64
C PRO A 30 -6.41 14.24 -2.69
N LEU A 31 -5.53 13.31 -3.07
CA LEU A 31 -4.38 12.91 -2.27
C LEU A 31 -3.28 13.98 -2.29
N ARG A 32 -2.42 13.91 -1.29
CA ARG A 32 -1.17 14.66 -1.23
C ARG A 32 -0.03 13.69 -1.00
N ALA A 33 1.07 13.87 -1.70
CA ALA A 33 2.25 13.04 -1.59
C ALA A 33 3.49 13.92 -1.33
N PRO A 34 4.54 13.38 -0.69
CA PRO A 34 5.83 14.05 -0.69
C PRO A 34 6.46 13.97 -2.09
N SER A 35 7.51 14.76 -2.34
CA SER A 35 8.26 14.69 -3.60
C SER A 35 9.14 13.44 -3.72
N ALA A 36 9.44 12.81 -2.59
CA ALA A 36 10.13 11.53 -2.47
C ALA A 36 9.61 10.81 -1.21
N PRO A 37 9.61 9.47 -1.14
CA PRO A 37 9.13 8.75 0.03
C PRO A 37 9.85 9.21 1.29
N VAL A 38 9.10 9.37 2.38
CA VAL A 38 9.68 9.79 3.66
C VAL A 38 9.81 8.59 4.58
N SER A 39 11.04 8.31 5.01
CA SER A 39 11.33 7.22 5.96
C SER A 39 10.62 7.46 7.30
N LEU A 40 9.72 6.55 7.66
CA LEU A 40 9.02 6.60 8.93
C LEU A 40 9.92 6.13 10.08
N ASP A 41 10.82 5.19 9.80
CA ASP A 41 11.84 4.70 10.73
C ASP A 41 12.76 5.84 11.18
N GLU A 42 13.32 6.59 10.23
CA GLU A 42 14.19 7.72 10.57
C GLU A 42 13.42 8.84 11.28
N LEU A 43 12.17 9.10 10.90
CA LEU A 43 11.33 10.09 11.57
C LEU A 43 11.10 9.71 13.03
N ALA A 44 10.74 8.46 13.31
CA ALA A 44 10.55 7.98 14.67
C ALA A 44 11.87 7.99 15.47
N ALA A 45 12.97 7.53 14.86
CA ALA A 45 14.29 7.54 15.50
C ALA A 45 14.73 8.96 15.89
N ARG A 46 14.58 9.95 14.99
CA ARG A 46 14.86 11.36 15.30
C ARG A 46 13.94 11.91 16.38
N THR A 47 12.65 11.59 16.31
CA THR A 47 11.63 12.08 17.26
C THR A 47 11.86 11.56 18.68
N LEU A 48 12.36 10.33 18.81
CA LEU A 48 12.52 9.62 20.07
C LEU A 48 13.97 9.52 20.54
N GLU A 49 14.91 10.23 19.90
CA GLU A 49 16.34 10.22 20.23
C GLU A 49 16.92 8.79 20.21
N SER A 50 16.68 8.06 19.12
CA SER A 50 17.14 6.68 18.86
C SER A 50 16.59 5.59 19.79
N ARG A 51 15.50 5.85 20.53
CA ARG A 51 14.78 4.81 21.26
C ARG A 51 14.02 3.91 20.29
N GLN A 52 14.08 2.60 20.54
CA GLN A 52 13.31 1.62 19.76
C GLN A 52 11.80 1.89 19.89
N PHE A 53 11.12 1.86 18.76
CA PHE A 53 9.68 2.02 18.66
C PHE A 53 9.16 1.18 17.50
N ASP A 54 8.23 0.27 17.79
CA ASP A 54 7.59 -0.55 16.77
C ASP A 54 6.53 0.27 16.02
N LEU A 55 6.87 0.68 14.80
CA LEU A 55 6.00 1.46 13.91
C LEU A 55 4.74 0.71 13.50
N LEU A 56 4.77 -0.61 13.42
CA LEU A 56 3.61 -1.41 13.04
C LEU A 56 2.51 -1.32 14.10
N THR A 57 2.83 -0.91 15.34
CA THR A 57 1.81 -0.60 16.35
C THR A 57 0.95 0.62 15.99
N LEU A 58 1.42 1.49 15.09
CA LEU A 58 0.65 2.62 14.58
C LEU A 58 -0.39 2.19 13.54
N ARG A 59 -0.14 1.09 12.83
CA ARG A 59 -1.02 0.57 11.77
C ARG A 59 -2.45 0.44 12.24
N SER A 60 -3.36 1.07 11.51
CA SER A 60 -4.80 0.94 11.74
C SER A 60 -5.37 -0.26 10.98
N ARG A 61 -4.93 -0.47 9.74
CA ARG A 61 -5.26 -1.66 8.93
C ARG A 61 -4.27 -1.84 7.78
N THR A 62 -4.17 -3.05 7.26
CA THR A 62 -3.47 -3.38 6.01
C THR A 62 -4.42 -3.19 4.81
N LEU A 63 -3.89 -2.83 3.64
CA LEU A 63 -4.62 -2.80 2.37
C LEU A 63 -4.17 -3.94 1.46
N LEU A 64 -2.87 -4.13 1.31
CA LEU A 64 -2.28 -5.20 0.52
C LEU A 64 -1.09 -5.78 1.26
N TRP A 65 -0.91 -7.09 1.13
CA TRP A 65 0.26 -7.82 1.58
C TRP A 65 0.66 -8.77 0.48
N LEU A 66 1.90 -8.65 0.02
CA LEU A 66 2.47 -9.39 -1.09
C LEU A 66 3.71 -10.14 -0.59
N GLN A 67 3.89 -11.35 -1.10
CA GLN A 67 5.12 -12.12 -0.91
C GLN A 67 5.54 -12.77 -2.22
N TRP A 68 6.85 -12.79 -2.46
CA TRP A 68 7.48 -13.43 -3.61
C TRP A 68 8.12 -14.77 -3.24
N ASN A 69 8.46 -15.56 -4.26
CA ASN A 69 9.11 -16.87 -4.07
C ASN A 69 10.49 -16.78 -3.40
N THR A 70 11.15 -15.61 -3.45
CA THR A 70 12.39 -15.32 -2.72
C THR A 70 12.18 -15.20 -1.21
N GLY A 71 10.92 -15.10 -0.76
CA GLY A 71 10.56 -14.83 0.63
C GLY A 71 10.42 -13.34 0.95
N ASP A 72 10.79 -12.45 0.03
CA ASP A 72 10.60 -11.01 0.18
C ASP A 72 9.12 -10.67 0.36
N THR A 73 8.85 -9.66 1.19
CA THR A 73 7.49 -9.21 1.49
C THR A 73 7.37 -7.72 1.30
N TRP A 74 6.21 -7.30 0.82
CA TRP A 74 5.82 -5.90 0.74
C TRP A 74 4.40 -5.74 1.28
N GLU A 75 4.22 -4.77 2.19
CA GLU A 75 2.93 -4.50 2.82
C GLU A 75 2.53 -3.05 2.57
N LEU A 76 1.34 -2.82 2.05
CA LEU A 76 0.69 -1.52 2.01
C LEU A 76 -0.33 -1.42 3.14
N TRP A 77 -0.27 -0.35 3.93
CA TRP A 77 -1.13 -0.19 5.09
C TRP A 77 -1.45 1.27 5.39
N VAL A 78 -2.45 1.48 6.25
CA VAL A 78 -2.98 2.80 6.58
C VAL A 78 -2.84 3.10 8.06
N LEU A 79 -2.42 4.33 8.34
CA LEU A 79 -2.49 4.98 9.65
C LEU A 79 -3.67 5.98 9.66
N ALA A 80 -4.60 5.81 10.59
CA ALA A 80 -5.62 6.81 10.88
C ALA A 80 -5.07 7.87 11.84
N LEU A 81 -5.05 9.13 11.41
CA LEU A 81 -4.52 10.24 12.19
C LEU A 81 -5.63 10.96 12.99
N PRO A 82 -5.30 11.53 14.17
CA PRO A 82 -6.23 12.33 14.97
C PRO A 82 -6.86 13.50 14.22
N SER A 83 -6.12 14.12 13.28
CA SER A 83 -6.58 15.21 12.40
C SER A 83 -7.67 14.81 11.40
N GLY A 84 -8.15 13.57 11.41
CA GLY A 84 -9.13 13.10 10.43
C GLY A 84 -8.53 12.74 9.07
N LYS A 85 -7.20 12.62 8.97
CA LYS A 85 -6.49 12.18 7.77
C LYS A 85 -6.15 10.69 7.82
N LYS A 86 -6.02 10.09 6.64
CA LYS A 86 -5.36 8.79 6.42
C LYS A 86 -3.94 9.06 5.95
N LEU A 87 -3.00 8.25 6.39
CA LEU A 87 -1.65 8.19 5.84
C LEU A 87 -1.44 6.78 5.29
N TYR A 88 -1.12 6.71 4.01
CA TYR A 88 -0.73 5.49 3.31
C TYR A 88 0.76 5.28 3.52
N CYS A 89 1.13 4.11 4.00
CA CYS A 89 2.49 3.68 4.25
C CYS A 89 2.74 2.36 3.56
N ASP A 90 3.97 2.12 3.16
CA ASP A 90 4.43 0.79 2.83
C ASP A 90 5.55 0.32 3.77
N THR A 91 5.72 -1.00 3.83
CA THR A 91 6.85 -1.66 4.49
C THR A 91 7.39 -2.73 3.54
N GLY A 92 8.66 -2.62 3.16
CA GLY A 92 9.34 -3.54 2.25
C GLY A 92 10.83 -3.25 2.20
N GLY A 93 11.65 -4.25 1.84
CA GLY A 93 13.11 -4.08 1.76
C GLY A 93 13.80 -3.65 3.08
N GLY A 94 13.13 -3.86 4.22
CA GLY A 94 13.62 -3.47 5.55
C GLY A 94 13.31 -2.02 5.96
N GLU A 95 12.55 -1.27 5.18
CA GLU A 95 12.17 0.12 5.48
C GLU A 95 10.63 0.28 5.51
N THR A 96 10.15 1.19 6.38
CA THR A 96 8.78 1.70 6.35
C THR A 96 8.75 3.14 5.85
N ARG A 97 7.95 3.42 4.81
CA ARG A 97 7.89 4.75 4.18
C ARG A 97 6.48 5.33 4.19
N MET A 98 6.40 6.66 4.25
CA MET A 98 5.16 7.41 4.09
C MET A 98 4.97 7.81 2.62
N LEU A 99 3.85 7.40 2.02
CA LEU A 99 3.60 7.51 0.59
C LEU A 99 2.65 8.66 0.25
N ALA A 100 1.50 8.74 0.92
CA ALA A 100 0.49 9.74 0.62
C ALA A 100 -0.44 9.98 1.81
N THR A 101 -1.15 11.09 1.80
CA THR A 101 -2.23 11.38 2.75
C THR A 101 -3.50 11.79 2.03
N GLY A 102 -4.64 11.36 2.57
CA GLY A 102 -5.99 11.71 2.12
C GLY A 102 -6.91 12.00 3.29
N ARG A 103 -8.06 12.60 3.04
CA ARG A 103 -9.09 12.83 4.07
C ARG A 103 -9.84 11.54 4.39
N ARG A 104 -10.15 11.30 5.66
CA ARG A 104 -10.97 10.14 6.08
C ARG A 104 -12.44 10.30 5.74
N ASP A 105 -12.92 11.54 5.75
CA ASP A 105 -14.30 11.95 5.53
C ASP A 105 -14.54 12.44 4.09
N SER A 106 -13.67 12.06 3.15
CA SER A 106 -13.86 12.43 1.76
C SER A 106 -15.07 11.72 1.18
N GLU A 107 -15.88 12.44 0.40
CA GLU A 107 -16.94 11.85 -0.43
C GLU A 107 -16.36 10.88 -1.48
N ILE A 108 -15.08 11.04 -1.82
CA ILE A 108 -14.32 10.12 -2.66
C ILE A 108 -13.76 9.01 -1.76
N GLU A 109 -13.93 7.75 -2.20
CA GLU A 109 -13.31 6.60 -1.54
C GLU A 109 -11.78 6.65 -1.72
N THR A 110 -11.10 7.37 -0.83
CA THR A 110 -9.67 7.67 -0.92
C THR A 110 -8.76 6.45 -1.01
N ASP A 111 -9.18 5.29 -0.49
CA ASP A 111 -8.39 4.06 -0.58
C ASP A 111 -8.45 3.45 -1.98
N ARG A 112 -9.63 3.42 -2.60
CA ARG A 112 -9.83 2.99 -3.98
C ARG A 112 -9.03 3.88 -4.93
N PHE A 113 -9.17 5.19 -4.80
CA PHE A 113 -8.44 6.15 -5.61
C PHE A 113 -6.91 6.04 -5.44
N PHE A 114 -6.43 5.79 -4.22
CA PHE A 114 -5.01 5.53 -3.98
C PHE A 114 -4.53 4.25 -4.69
N LEU A 115 -5.31 3.17 -4.63
CA LEU A 115 -4.97 1.90 -5.28
C LEU A 115 -4.97 2.00 -6.81
N GLU A 116 -5.95 2.72 -7.38
CA GLU A 116 -6.01 3.00 -8.83
C GLU A 116 -4.75 3.75 -9.29
N LEU A 117 -4.40 4.86 -8.65
CA LEU A 117 -3.16 5.59 -9.00
C LEU A 117 -1.89 4.78 -8.75
N LEU A 118 -1.89 3.91 -7.74
CA LEU A 118 -0.76 3.04 -7.43
C LEU A 118 -0.53 2.03 -8.56
N SER A 119 -1.57 1.36 -9.05
CA SER A 119 -1.44 0.39 -10.14
C SER A 119 -1.14 1.07 -11.49
N GLU A 120 -1.81 2.18 -11.80
CA GLU A 120 -1.62 2.93 -13.07
C GLU A 120 -0.20 3.50 -13.24
N SER A 121 0.50 3.76 -12.14
CA SER A 121 1.86 4.30 -12.16
C SER A 121 2.93 3.30 -11.74
N ALA A 122 2.56 2.04 -11.45
CA ALA A 122 3.43 1.08 -10.77
C ALA A 122 4.17 1.66 -9.55
N GLY A 123 3.53 2.62 -8.86
CA GLY A 123 4.07 3.33 -7.70
C GLY A 123 4.87 4.60 -7.96
N GLU A 124 5.17 4.95 -9.22
CA GLU A 124 6.01 6.11 -9.56
C GLU A 124 5.43 7.40 -8.97
N HIS A 125 4.10 7.54 -8.98
CA HIS A 125 3.41 8.67 -8.38
C HIS A 125 3.69 8.85 -6.88
N PHE A 126 4.10 7.82 -6.17
CA PHE A 126 4.41 7.87 -4.74
C PHE A 126 5.91 7.74 -4.46
N GLY A 127 6.73 7.77 -5.53
CA GLY A 127 8.18 7.65 -5.46
C GLY A 127 8.67 6.26 -5.06
N ILE A 128 7.83 5.23 -5.26
CA ILE A 128 8.23 3.83 -5.15
C ILE A 128 8.23 3.22 -6.55
N GLU A 129 8.97 2.14 -6.73
CA GLU A 129 8.99 1.37 -7.96
C GLU A 129 8.60 -0.06 -7.58
N MET A 130 7.47 -0.54 -8.10
CA MET A 130 7.11 -1.95 -7.96
C MET A 130 7.96 -2.75 -8.96
N ALA A 131 8.64 -3.78 -8.46
CA ALA A 131 9.51 -4.66 -9.22
C ALA A 131 9.44 -6.08 -8.65
N GLY A 132 10.02 -7.06 -9.36
CA GLY A 132 10.27 -8.40 -8.82
C GLY A 132 9.36 -9.52 -9.30
N GLY A 133 8.64 -9.36 -10.42
CA GLY A 133 7.73 -10.39 -10.92
C GLY A 133 6.36 -10.37 -10.23
N PRO A 134 5.41 -11.20 -10.69
CA PRO A 134 4.15 -11.44 -9.98
C PRO A 134 4.40 -12.05 -8.59
N PRO A 135 3.77 -11.54 -7.52
CA PRO A 135 3.87 -12.15 -6.19
C PRO A 135 3.24 -13.55 -6.17
N SER A 136 3.78 -14.45 -5.34
CA SER A 136 3.27 -15.81 -5.19
C SER A 136 2.17 -15.94 -4.15
N LEU A 137 2.05 -14.97 -3.24
CA LEU A 137 0.99 -14.92 -2.23
C LEU A 137 0.47 -13.49 -2.09
N VAL A 138 -0.86 -13.35 -2.17
CA VAL A 138 -1.56 -12.07 -2.03
C VAL A 138 -2.57 -12.17 -0.89
N ARG A 139 -2.55 -11.19 0.01
CA ARG A 139 -3.57 -11.04 1.05
C ARG A 139 -4.08 -9.60 1.06
N SER A 140 -5.40 -9.44 1.08
CA SER A 140 -6.06 -8.15 1.25
C SER A 140 -7.32 -8.31 2.08
N PRO A 141 -7.63 -7.37 3.00
CA PRO A 141 -8.93 -7.32 3.64
C PRO A 141 -10.00 -6.62 2.79
N ILE A 142 -9.67 -6.19 1.56
CA ILE A 142 -10.64 -5.59 0.64
C ILE A 142 -11.61 -6.67 0.18
N GLU A 143 -12.90 -6.46 0.45
CA GLU A 143 -13.96 -7.42 0.09
C GLU A 143 -14.41 -7.30 -1.37
N ASP A 144 -14.19 -6.13 -1.98
CA ASP A 144 -14.45 -5.87 -3.40
C ASP A 144 -13.39 -6.59 -4.24
N ARG A 145 -13.67 -7.85 -4.60
CA ARG A 145 -12.80 -8.65 -5.45
C ARG A 145 -12.53 -7.99 -6.81
N PRO A 146 -13.55 -7.49 -7.54
CA PRO A 146 -13.31 -6.73 -8.77
C PRO A 146 -12.25 -5.64 -8.62
N LEU A 147 -12.29 -4.85 -7.54
CA LEU A 147 -11.27 -3.82 -7.29
C LEU A 147 -9.85 -4.41 -7.17
N VAL A 148 -9.68 -5.54 -6.47
CA VAL A 148 -8.37 -6.18 -6.33
C VAL A 148 -7.89 -6.76 -7.67
N VAL A 149 -8.79 -7.33 -8.47
CA VAL A 149 -8.47 -7.82 -9.82
C VAL A 149 -8.04 -6.66 -10.72
N ASP A 150 -8.83 -5.57 -10.74
CA ASP A 150 -8.54 -4.36 -11.53
C ASP A 150 -7.17 -3.77 -11.17
N PHE A 151 -6.86 -3.74 -9.87
CA PHE A 151 -5.55 -3.31 -9.37
C PHE A 151 -4.42 -4.12 -10.01
N PHE A 152 -4.51 -5.45 -10.01
CA PHE A 152 -3.45 -6.30 -10.56
C PHE A 152 -3.42 -6.32 -12.09
N VAL A 153 -4.56 -6.22 -12.77
CA VAL A 153 -4.62 -6.06 -14.23
C VAL A 153 -3.83 -4.82 -14.64
N ASN A 154 -4.19 -3.66 -14.09
CA ASN A 154 -3.51 -2.41 -14.41
C ASN A 154 -2.02 -2.47 -14.05
N LEU A 155 -1.68 -3.01 -12.88
CA LEU A 155 -0.30 -3.11 -12.43
C LEU A 155 0.54 -3.97 -13.38
N PHE A 156 0.04 -5.15 -13.77
CA PHE A 156 0.76 -6.05 -14.64
C PHE A 156 0.85 -5.55 -16.08
N GLU A 157 -0.15 -4.83 -16.58
CA GLU A 157 -0.07 -4.17 -17.89
C GLU A 157 1.00 -3.07 -17.88
N VAL A 158 1.02 -2.21 -16.86
CA VAL A 158 2.03 -1.13 -16.72
C VAL A 158 3.45 -1.70 -16.55
N MET A 159 3.57 -2.84 -15.88
CA MET A 159 4.85 -3.53 -15.67
C MET A 159 5.25 -4.49 -16.81
N ASP A 160 4.46 -4.59 -17.88
CA ASP A 160 4.67 -5.50 -19.03
C ASP A 160 4.80 -6.99 -18.61
N MET A 161 3.94 -7.45 -17.70
CA MET A 161 3.99 -8.77 -17.06
C MET A 161 2.98 -9.79 -17.60
N GLU A 162 2.27 -9.49 -18.69
CA GLU A 162 1.20 -10.36 -19.18
C GLU A 162 1.67 -11.79 -19.47
N GLU A 163 2.80 -11.94 -20.15
CA GLU A 163 3.33 -13.25 -20.52
C GLU A 163 3.83 -14.01 -19.28
N GLU A 164 4.43 -13.33 -18.29
CA GLU A 164 4.82 -13.97 -17.02
C GLU A 164 3.59 -14.53 -16.27
N ILE A 165 2.49 -13.77 -16.25
CA ILE A 165 1.23 -14.25 -15.66
C ILE A 165 0.69 -15.47 -16.40
N ARG A 166 0.67 -15.42 -17.74
CA ARG A 166 0.22 -16.54 -18.60
C ARG A 166 1.06 -17.79 -18.40
N GLU A 167 2.38 -17.65 -18.24
CA GLU A 167 3.28 -18.76 -17.92
C GLU A 167 2.96 -19.38 -16.55
N LEU A 168 2.73 -18.55 -15.52
CA LEU A 168 2.38 -19.01 -14.17
C LEU A 168 1.04 -19.74 -14.12
N ILE A 169 0.05 -19.28 -14.89
CA ILE A 169 -1.24 -19.96 -14.96
C ILE A 169 -1.22 -21.16 -15.92
N GLY A 170 -0.29 -21.22 -16.87
CA GLY A 170 -0.17 -22.29 -17.86
C GLY A 170 -1.37 -22.36 -18.82
N TYR A 171 -2.07 -21.24 -18.98
CA TYR A 171 -3.28 -21.09 -19.80
C TYR A 171 -3.35 -19.65 -20.30
N ARG A 172 -4.04 -19.41 -21.42
CA ARG A 172 -4.22 -18.06 -21.98
C ARG A 172 -5.69 -17.85 -22.32
N HIS A 173 -6.29 -16.83 -21.73
CA HIS A 173 -7.61 -16.34 -22.12
C HIS A 173 -7.48 -15.22 -23.16
N ASP A 174 -8.58 -14.91 -23.85
CA ASP A 174 -8.66 -13.75 -24.75
C ASP A 174 -8.71 -12.41 -23.98
N ASP A 175 -9.15 -12.45 -22.72
CA ASP A 175 -9.22 -11.32 -21.80
C ASP A 175 -8.18 -11.48 -20.69
N PHE A 176 -7.23 -10.55 -20.61
CA PHE A 176 -6.17 -10.59 -19.60
C PHE A 176 -6.72 -10.49 -18.17
N ARG A 177 -7.90 -9.88 -17.98
CA ARG A 177 -8.58 -9.91 -16.69
C ARG A 177 -8.81 -11.34 -16.20
N ALA A 178 -9.26 -12.24 -17.08
CA ALA A 178 -9.51 -13.63 -16.72
C ALA A 178 -8.21 -14.38 -16.35
N ASP A 179 -7.09 -14.04 -17.01
CA ASP A 179 -5.77 -14.55 -16.64
C ASP A 179 -5.39 -14.12 -15.21
N VAL A 180 -5.59 -12.83 -14.88
CA VAL A 180 -5.32 -12.29 -13.54
C VAL A 180 -6.25 -12.87 -12.47
N GLU A 181 -7.54 -13.08 -12.77
CA GLU A 181 -8.47 -13.72 -11.83
C GLU A 181 -8.02 -15.13 -11.46
N LEU A 182 -7.61 -15.92 -12.47
CA LEU A 182 -7.10 -17.28 -12.26
C LEU A 182 -5.77 -17.27 -11.51
N TRP A 183 -4.86 -16.34 -11.84
CA TRP A 183 -3.61 -16.16 -11.11
C TRP A 183 -3.88 -15.83 -9.64
N LEU A 184 -4.77 -14.88 -9.36
CA LEU A 184 -5.10 -14.43 -8.02
C LEU A 184 -5.68 -15.56 -7.16
N ASP A 185 -6.50 -16.44 -7.74
CA ASP A 185 -6.98 -17.65 -7.06
C ASP A 185 -5.85 -18.62 -6.66
N ARG A 186 -4.81 -18.75 -7.51
CA ARG A 186 -3.63 -19.58 -7.21
C ARG A 186 -2.76 -18.99 -6.10
N THR A 187 -2.77 -17.67 -5.91
CA THR A 187 -2.06 -17.03 -4.79
C THR A 187 -2.72 -17.33 -3.43
N GLY A 188 -3.91 -17.94 -3.40
CA GLY A 188 -4.66 -18.18 -2.17
C GLY A 188 -5.42 -16.96 -1.65
N PHE A 189 -5.53 -15.90 -2.46
CA PHE A 189 -6.39 -14.76 -2.15
C PHE A 189 -7.85 -15.20 -2.01
N LYS A 190 -8.49 -14.79 -0.91
CA LYS A 190 -9.92 -15.02 -0.66
C LYS A 190 -10.55 -13.70 -0.28
N ALA A 191 -11.44 -13.19 -1.13
CA ALA A 191 -12.34 -12.11 -0.72
C ALA A 191 -13.21 -12.63 0.43
N ALA A 192 -13.43 -11.81 1.46
CA ALA A 192 -14.06 -12.23 2.72
C ALA A 192 -15.48 -12.84 2.57
N ASN A 193 -16.11 -12.73 1.39
CA ASN A 193 -17.44 -13.24 1.10
C ASN A 193 -17.51 -14.56 0.29
N ALA A 194 -16.41 -15.31 0.15
CA ALA A 194 -16.45 -16.65 -0.47
C ALA A 194 -16.96 -17.78 0.47
N MET A 195 -17.48 -17.45 1.65
CA MET A 195 -18.16 -18.39 2.56
C MET A 195 -19.57 -17.88 2.88
N ARG A 196 -20.51 -18.07 1.95
CA ARG A 196 -21.94 -18.18 2.24
C ARG A 196 -22.52 -19.36 1.49
#